data_AF-A0A1A8M007-F1
#
_entry.id   AF-A0A1A8M007-F1
#
_cell.length_a   1.000
_cell.length_b   1.000
_cell.length_c   1.000
_cell.angle_alpha   90.00
_cell.angle_beta   90.00
_cell.angle_gamma   90.00
#
_symmetry.space_group_name_H-M   'P 1'
#
loop_
_entity.id
_entity.type
_entity.pdbx_description
1 polymer ?
#
loop_
_entity_poly.entity_id
_entity_poly.type
_entity_poly.pdbx_seq_one_letter_code
_entity_poly.pdbx_strand_id
1 'polypeptide(L)'
;VIAFFNSKGIEMDSKDIEGCHTLPRKNMNQKPAIIIRFVNRKQKKELLKQGRKLKGTNVYVNEHLTKKNADIARQARLLRKQKKIQSTWTSDCKVFIKLNGTPEQAKVLVIKELMELEKYG
;
A
#
# COMPACT_ATOMS: atom_id res chain seq x y z
N VAL A 1 1.46 5.76 -18.04
CA VAL A 1 1.96 5.51 -16.67
C VAL A 1 3.24 6.30 -16.40
N ILE A 2 4.33 6.04 -17.14
CA ILE A 2 5.61 6.75 -16.98
C ILE A 2 5.46 8.27 -17.07
N ALA A 3 4.86 8.78 -18.16
CA ALA A 3 4.65 10.21 -18.35
C ALA A 3 3.86 10.86 -17.18
N PHE A 4 2.88 10.14 -16.62
CA PHE A 4 2.14 10.61 -15.46
C PHE A 4 3.04 10.74 -14.23
N PHE A 5 3.85 9.72 -13.90
CA PHE A 5 4.76 9.78 -12.75
C PHE A 5 5.81 10.88 -12.91
N ASN A 6 6.41 11.01 -14.10
CA ASN A 6 7.37 12.07 -14.40
C ASN A 6 6.73 13.47 -14.24
N SER A 7 5.48 13.65 -14.67
CA SER A 7 4.72 14.91 -14.45
C SER A 7 4.46 15.23 -12.97
N LYS A 8 4.63 14.26 -12.07
CA LYS A 8 4.54 14.42 -10.61
C LYS A 8 5.92 14.47 -9.93
N GLY A 9 6.98 14.61 -10.72
CA GLY A 9 8.36 14.62 -10.23
C GLY A 9 8.79 13.28 -9.63
N ILE A 10 8.21 12.17 -10.09
CA ILE A 10 8.64 10.81 -9.76
C ILE A 10 9.30 10.24 -11.01
N GLU A 11 10.63 10.22 -11.01
CA GLU A 11 11.40 9.72 -12.14
C GLU A 11 11.18 8.22 -12.34
N MET A 12 10.85 7.85 -13.57
CA MET A 12 10.63 6.47 -13.99
C MET A 12 11.04 6.29 -15.45
N ASP A 13 11.75 5.21 -15.72
CA ASP A 13 12.15 4.80 -17.06
C ASP A 13 11.41 3.51 -17.46
N SER A 14 11.16 3.33 -18.75
CA SER A 14 10.56 2.09 -19.27
C SER A 14 11.38 0.85 -18.94
N LYS A 15 12.72 0.96 -18.83
CA LYS A 15 13.61 -0.15 -18.47
C LYS A 15 13.40 -0.68 -17.05
N ASP A 16 12.78 0.12 -16.18
CA ASP A 16 12.47 -0.28 -14.82
C ASP A 16 11.19 -1.15 -14.74
N ILE A 17 10.41 -1.21 -15.82
CA ILE A 17 9.11 -1.88 -15.90
C ILE A 17 9.23 -3.15 -16.72
N GLU A 18 9.00 -4.29 -16.07
CA GLU A 18 8.95 -5.60 -16.71
C GLU A 18 7.57 -5.93 -17.31
N GLY A 19 6.53 -5.24 -16.85
CA GLY A 19 5.19 -5.38 -17.40
C GLY A 19 4.22 -4.35 -16.82
N CYS A 20 3.29 -3.88 -17.64
CA CYS A 20 2.27 -2.91 -17.23
C CYS A 20 0.97 -3.22 -17.97
N HIS A 21 -0.08 -3.57 -17.24
CA HIS A 21 -1.38 -3.92 -17.82
C HIS A 21 -2.53 -3.51 -16.91
N THR A 22 -3.71 -3.31 -17.50
CA THR A 22 -4.94 -3.03 -16.77
C THR A 22 -5.53 -4.30 -16.20
N LEU A 23 -6.07 -4.22 -14.99
CA LEU A 23 -6.88 -5.28 -14.43
C LEU A 23 -8.31 -5.26 -14.98
N PRO A 24 -8.96 -6.43 -15.11
CA PRO A 24 -10.38 -6.52 -15.39
C PRO A 24 -11.19 -5.73 -14.37
N ARG A 25 -12.21 -5.01 -14.84
CA ARG A 25 -13.11 -4.22 -14.01
C ARG A 25 -14.46 -4.93 -13.86
N LYS A 26 -15.04 -4.87 -12.67
CA LYS A 26 -16.39 -5.39 -12.42
C LYS A 26 -17.49 -4.44 -12.94
N ASN A 27 -17.24 -3.13 -12.88
CA ASN A 27 -18.16 -2.10 -13.35
C ASN A 27 -17.49 -1.29 -14.47
N MET A 28 -18.18 -1.13 -15.60
CA MET A 28 -17.67 -0.41 -16.77
C MET A 28 -17.48 1.09 -16.51
N ASN A 29 -18.22 1.66 -15.56
CA ASN A 29 -18.11 3.07 -15.16
C ASN A 29 -16.90 3.35 -14.26
N GLN A 30 -16.25 2.31 -13.73
CA GLN A 30 -15.04 2.46 -12.93
C GLN A 30 -13.79 2.47 -13.82
N LYS A 31 -12.87 3.39 -13.52
CA LYS A 31 -11.55 3.39 -14.14
C LYS A 31 -10.81 2.10 -13.76
N PRO A 32 -10.20 1.37 -14.72
CA PRO A 32 -9.49 0.14 -14.41
C PRO A 32 -8.25 0.45 -13.56
N ALA A 33 -7.96 -0.44 -12.60
CA ALA A 33 -6.67 -0.41 -11.91
C ALA A 33 -5.56 -0.89 -12.85
N ILE A 34 -4.34 -0.39 -12.65
CA ILE A 34 -3.16 -0.78 -13.43
C ILE A 34 -2.23 -1.56 -12.51
N ILE A 35 -1.81 -2.75 -12.94
CA ILE A 35 -0.70 -3.48 -12.33
C ILE A 35 0.59 -3.13 -13.07
N ILE A 36 1.60 -2.78 -12.28
CA ILE A 36 2.97 -2.56 -12.76
C ILE A 36 3.87 -3.57 -12.07
N ARG A 37 4.60 -4.35 -12.88
CA ARG A 37 5.65 -5.25 -12.45
C ARG A 37 6.99 -4.57 -12.74
N PHE A 38 7.77 -4.35 -11.70
CA PHE A 38 9.11 -3.76 -11.79
C PHE A 38 10.15 -4.85 -11.99
N VAL A 39 11.20 -4.54 -12.76
CA VAL A 39 12.37 -5.44 -12.92
C VAL A 39 13.12 -5.60 -11.60
N ASN A 40 13.22 -4.53 -10.78
CA ASN A 40 13.89 -4.57 -9.49
C ASN A 40 12.99 -4.06 -8.34
N ARG A 41 13.02 -4.80 -7.22
CA ARG A 41 12.28 -4.47 -5.98
C ARG A 41 12.63 -3.09 -5.42
N LYS A 42 13.86 -2.60 -5.64
CA LYS A 42 14.31 -1.27 -5.21
C LYS A 42 13.50 -0.16 -5.88
N GLN A 43 13.24 -0.24 -7.19
CA GLN A 43 12.45 0.77 -7.91
C GLN A 43 11.01 0.79 -7.40
N LYS A 44 10.39 -0.39 -7.20
CA LYS A 44 9.07 -0.50 -6.57
C LYS A 44 9.03 0.21 -5.21
N LYS A 45 10.02 -0.04 -4.33
CA LYS A 45 10.10 0.58 -3.00
C LYS A 45 10.26 2.09 -3.09
N GLU A 46 11.06 2.58 -4.02
CA GLU A 46 11.27 4.01 -4.21
C GLU A 46 10.01 4.72 -4.70
N LEU A 47 9.29 4.15 -5.67
CA LEU A 47 7.99 4.66 -6.11
C LEU A 47 7.01 4.78 -4.93
N LEU A 48 6.91 3.73 -4.10
CA LEU A 48 5.98 3.72 -2.97
C LEU A 48 6.29 4.80 -1.92
N LYS A 49 7.57 5.05 -1.63
CA LYS A 49 8.01 6.14 -0.74
C LYS A 49 7.61 7.51 -1.30
N GLN A 50 7.65 7.67 -2.61
CA GLN A 50 7.29 8.91 -3.28
C GLN A 50 5.79 9.05 -3.53
N GLY A 51 4.97 8.02 -3.24
CA GLY A 51 3.51 8.06 -3.42
C GLY A 51 2.81 9.22 -2.71
N ARG A 52 3.43 9.80 -1.67
CA ARG A 52 2.95 11.04 -1.04
C ARG A 52 2.87 12.24 -1.99
N LYS A 53 3.67 12.28 -3.06
CA LYS A 53 3.60 13.31 -4.12
C LYS A 53 2.31 13.23 -4.94
N LEU A 54 1.55 12.14 -4.82
CA LEU A 54 0.27 11.96 -5.48
C LEU A 54 -0.90 12.51 -4.63
N LYS A 55 -0.66 12.96 -3.39
CA LYS A 55 -1.69 13.61 -2.57
C LYS A 55 -2.25 14.82 -3.30
N GLY A 56 -3.56 15.03 -3.23
CA GLY A 56 -4.27 16.05 -3.98
C GLY A 56 -4.62 15.64 -5.42
N THR A 57 -4.16 14.48 -5.88
CA THR A 57 -4.66 13.84 -7.11
C THR A 57 -5.70 12.76 -6.78
N ASN A 58 -6.43 12.31 -7.80
CA ASN A 58 -7.33 11.15 -7.71
C ASN A 58 -6.65 9.81 -8.05
N VAL A 59 -5.31 9.74 -7.92
CA VAL A 59 -4.52 8.54 -8.23
C VAL A 59 -3.84 8.05 -6.97
N TYR A 60 -4.00 6.75 -6.70
CA TYR A 60 -3.40 6.06 -5.56
C TYR A 60 -2.47 4.96 -6.04
N VAL A 61 -1.35 4.78 -5.35
CA VAL A 61 -0.40 3.69 -5.59
C VAL A 61 -0.27 2.86 -4.31
N ASN A 62 -0.45 1.55 -4.45
CA ASN A 62 -0.39 0.60 -3.34
C ASN A 62 0.41 -0.63 -3.77
N GLU A 63 0.85 -1.42 -2.79
CA GLU A 63 1.40 -2.74 -3.07
C GLU A 63 0.31 -3.73 -3.51
N HIS A 64 0.65 -4.60 -4.45
CA HIS A 64 -0.20 -5.74 -4.78
C HIS A 64 0.03 -6.85 -3.73
N LEU A 65 -0.92 -6.99 -2.81
CA LEU A 65 -0.86 -7.96 -1.72
C LEU A 65 -1.53 -9.28 -2.12
N THR A 66 -1.09 -10.38 -1.50
CA THR A 66 -1.86 -11.61 -1.49
C THR A 66 -3.20 -11.39 -0.80
N LYS A 67 -4.21 -12.22 -1.10
CA LYS A 67 -5.54 -12.13 -0.49
C LYS A 67 -5.47 -12.09 1.05
N LYS A 68 -4.67 -12.98 1.64
CA LYS A 68 -4.39 -13.02 3.08
C LYS A 68 -3.90 -11.67 3.61
N ASN A 69 -2.85 -11.10 3.03
CA ASN A 69 -2.28 -9.84 3.52
C ASN A 69 -3.21 -8.65 3.23
N ALA A 70 -3.99 -8.70 2.15
CA ALA A 70 -5.01 -7.69 1.85
C ALA A 70 -6.14 -7.70 2.91
N ASP A 71 -6.56 -8.88 3.37
CA ASP A 71 -7.58 -9.03 4.42
C ASP A 71 -7.06 -8.55 5.77
N ILE A 72 -5.82 -8.90 6.14
CA ILE A 72 -5.14 -8.37 7.34
C ILE A 72 -5.06 -6.84 7.27
N ALA A 73 -4.60 -6.28 6.15
CA ALA A 73 -4.50 -4.83 5.98
C ALA A 73 -5.87 -4.14 6.04
N ARG A 74 -6.94 -4.78 5.53
CA ARG A 74 -8.31 -4.28 5.65
C ARG A 74 -8.74 -4.23 7.12
N GLN A 75 -8.55 -5.31 7.87
CA GLN A 75 -8.92 -5.38 9.28
C GLN A 75 -8.13 -4.38 10.12
N ALA A 76 -6.82 -4.25 9.89
CA ALA A 76 -5.98 -3.25 10.58
C ALA A 76 -6.47 -1.81 10.32
N ARG A 77 -6.90 -1.49 9.09
CA ARG A 77 -7.50 -0.17 8.78
C ARG A 77 -8.81 0.08 9.54
N LEU A 78 -9.63 -0.95 9.74
CA LEU A 78 -10.85 -0.84 10.55
C LEU A 78 -10.53 -0.56 12.02
N LEU A 79 -9.58 -1.29 12.60
CA LEU A 79 -9.10 -1.05 13.97
C LEU A 79 -8.55 0.36 14.15
N ARG A 80 -7.78 0.87 13.18
CA ARG A 80 -7.31 2.26 13.18
C ARG A 80 -8.48 3.25 13.14
N LYS A 81 -9.49 3.02 12.30
CA LYS A 81 -10.69 3.87 12.21
C LYS A 81 -11.46 3.89 13.53
N GLN A 82 -11.46 2.77 14.26
CA GLN A 82 -12.05 2.62 15.59
C GLN A 82 -11.14 3.13 16.72
N LYS A 83 -9.97 3.72 16.40
CA LYS A 83 -8.95 4.20 17.35
C LYS A 83 -8.39 3.12 18.29
N LYS A 84 -8.54 1.83 17.96
CA LYS A 84 -7.99 0.69 18.72
C LYS A 84 -6.47 0.54 18.56
N ILE A 85 -5.94 1.03 17.44
CA ILE A 85 -4.51 1.13 17.16
C ILE A 85 -4.19 2.54 16.66
N GLN A 86 -2.95 2.98 16.84
CA GLN A 86 -2.51 4.33 16.47
C GLN A 86 -2.37 4.46 14.94
N SER A 87 -1.78 3.47 14.28
CA SER A 87 -1.53 3.52 12.83
C SER A 87 -1.39 2.13 12.20
N THR A 88 -1.50 2.06 10.87
CA THR A 88 -1.22 0.87 10.08
C THR A 88 -0.72 1.24 8.69
N TRP A 89 0.20 0.46 8.14
CA TRP A 89 0.72 0.61 6.79
C TRP A 89 1.22 -0.73 6.25
N THR A 90 1.54 -0.76 4.96
CA THR A 90 2.15 -1.92 4.32
C THR A 90 3.53 -1.54 3.80
N SER A 91 4.49 -2.46 3.93
CA SER A 91 5.82 -2.30 3.35
C SER A 91 6.39 -3.68 3.04
N ASP A 92 6.95 -3.85 1.85
CA ASP A 92 7.50 -5.13 1.40
C ASP A 92 6.45 -6.25 1.44
N CYS A 93 5.21 -5.91 1.08
CA CYS A 93 4.02 -6.75 1.18
C CYS A 93 3.69 -7.26 2.59
N LYS A 94 4.34 -6.76 3.65
CA LYS A 94 4.02 -7.07 5.06
C LYS A 94 3.09 -6.00 5.63
N VAL A 95 2.21 -6.39 6.54
CA VAL A 95 1.30 -5.47 7.23
C VAL A 95 1.87 -5.11 8.58
N PHE A 96 1.96 -3.82 8.85
CA PHE A 96 2.43 -3.27 10.12
C PHE A 96 1.28 -2.58 10.84
N ILE A 97 1.28 -2.70 12.17
CA ILE A 97 0.43 -1.90 13.05
C ILE A 97 1.32 -1.18 14.07
N LYS A 98 0.89 0.01 14.49
CA LYS A 98 1.46 0.73 15.62
C LYS A 98 0.40 0.82 16.70
N LEU A 99 0.71 0.31 17.89
CA LEU A 99 -0.21 0.32 19.03
C LEU A 99 -0.33 1.72 19.62
N ASN A 100 -1.41 1.94 20.36
CA ASN A 100 -1.60 3.17 21.14
C ASN A 100 -0.59 3.21 22.29
N GLY A 101 -0.12 4.42 22.63
CA GLY A 101 0.87 4.67 23.69
C GLY A 101 1.59 5.98 23.47
N THR A 102 2.36 6.42 24.47
CA THR A 102 3.32 7.53 24.32
C THR A 102 4.42 7.13 23.32
N PRO A 103 5.20 8.08 22.76
CA PRO A 103 6.27 7.74 21.82
C PRO A 103 7.23 6.64 22.31
N GLU A 104 7.46 6.56 23.62
CA GLU A 104 8.33 5.59 24.29
C GLU A 104 7.67 4.21 24.44
N GLN A 105 6.33 4.15 24.48
CA GLN A 105 5.55 2.93 24.69
C GLN A 105 4.95 2.37 23.38
N ALA A 106 4.83 3.20 22.35
CA ALA A 106 4.13 2.84 21.12
C ALA A 106 4.92 1.80 20.31
N LYS A 107 4.53 0.53 20.45
CA LYS A 107 5.15 -0.61 19.77
C LYS A 107 4.66 -0.76 18.34
N VAL A 108 5.58 -1.03 17.41
CA VAL A 108 5.27 -1.45 16.04
C VAL A 108 5.36 -2.97 15.94
N LEU A 109 4.33 -3.59 15.35
CA LEU A 109 4.23 -5.04 15.17
C LEU A 109 4.04 -5.37 13.68
N VAL A 110 4.59 -6.50 13.25
CA VAL A 110 4.30 -7.12 11.95
C VAL A 110 3.25 -8.19 12.17
N ILE A 111 2.14 -8.09 11.44
CA ILE A 111 1.03 -9.02 11.54
C ILE A 111 1.12 -10.03 10.40
N LYS A 112 1.14 -11.32 10.73
CA LYS A 112 1.26 -12.41 9.75
C LYS A 112 -0.03 -13.19 9.61
N GLU A 113 -0.83 -13.29 10.68
CA GLU A 113 -2.13 -13.94 10.68
C GLU A 113 -3.26 -12.96 11.04
N LEU A 114 -4.46 -13.23 10.52
CA LEU A 114 -5.63 -12.40 10.82
C LEU A 114 -6.01 -12.47 12.31
N MET A 115 -5.87 -13.64 12.94
CA MET A 115 -6.17 -13.87 14.36
C MET A 115 -5.30 -13.01 15.29
N GLU A 116 -4.10 -12.59 14.88
CA GLU A 116 -3.28 -11.68 15.68
C GLU A 116 -3.95 -10.31 15.90
N LEU A 117 -4.86 -9.90 14.99
CA LEU A 117 -5.60 -8.64 15.10
C LEU A 117 -6.81 -8.73 16.04
N GLU A 118 -7.33 -9.93 16.30
CA GLU A 118 -8.52 -10.13 17.15
C GLU A 118 -8.27 -9.67 18.58
N LYS A 119 -7.02 -9.72 19.04
CA LYS A 119 -6.58 -9.21 20.34
C LYS A 119 -6.81 -7.70 20.54
N TYR A 120 -7.11 -6.98 19.46
CA TYR A 120 -7.30 -5.53 19.45
C TYR A 120 -8.71 -5.10 19.01
N GLY A 121 -9.61 -6.04 18.70
CA GLY A 121 -11.03 -5.78 18.42
C GLY A 121 -11.77 -5.40 19.69
#